data_AF-A0A1V5PCJ0-F1
#
_entry.id   AF-A0A1V5PCJ0-F1
#
_cell.length_a   1.000
_cell.length_b   1.000
_cell.length_c   1.000
_cell.angle_alpha   90.00
_cell.angle_beta   90.00
_cell.angle_gamma   90.00
#
_symmetry.space_group_name_H-M   'P 1'
#
loop_
_entity.id
_entity.type
_entity.pdbx_description
1 polymer ?
#
loop_
_entity_poly.entity_id
_entity_poly.type
_entity_poly.pdbx_seq_one_letter_code
_entity_poly.pdbx_strand_id
1 'polypeptide(L)'
;MNKDPKLDGTYEEAALLNEEQALKAQEPSKNKSSRTRFLEPEELKRELRELVEHDLLPDGFDLEAASRDPAFVRLVVELPAYAAVRVYDAELRAEKAEQSAMEGILTRLRSRERLPMPSRADAAAPAKRDYLAMSPEDFAALEREYRAKARAGIKVKL
;
A
#
# COMPACT_ATOMS: atom_id res chain seq x y z
N MET A 1 -33.95 -42.45 7.60
CA MET A 1 -33.04 -42.44 8.75
C MET A 1 -31.80 -41.65 8.35
N ASN A 2 -31.81 -40.34 8.62
CA ASN A 2 -30.66 -39.47 8.45
C ASN A 2 -29.80 -39.56 9.72
N LYS A 3 -28.49 -39.75 9.55
CA LYS A 3 -27.51 -39.60 10.62
C LYS A 3 -26.50 -38.55 10.17
N ASP A 4 -26.58 -37.39 10.78
CA ASP A 4 -25.61 -36.30 10.63
C ASP A 4 -24.27 -36.70 11.28
N PRO A 5 -23.11 -36.38 10.68
CA PRO A 5 -21.84 -36.48 11.37
C PRO A 5 -21.63 -35.24 12.27
N LYS A 6 -21.37 -35.50 13.54
CA LYS A 6 -20.95 -34.52 14.54
C LYS A 6 -19.61 -33.90 14.11
N LEU A 7 -19.57 -32.58 13.99
CA LEU A 7 -18.34 -31.81 13.84
C LEU A 7 -17.74 -31.61 15.24
N ASP A 8 -16.66 -32.33 15.54
CA ASP A 8 -15.87 -32.13 16.76
C ASP A 8 -15.11 -30.80 16.67
N GLY A 9 -15.29 -29.96 17.68
CA GLY A 9 -14.73 -28.61 17.83
C GLY A 9 -13.21 -28.56 18.07
N THR A 10 -12.43 -29.27 17.26
CA THR A 10 -10.97 -29.35 17.35
C THR A 10 -10.23 -28.51 16.31
N TYR A 11 -10.96 -27.81 15.42
CA TYR A 11 -10.38 -27.02 14.34
C TYR A 11 -10.22 -25.52 14.63
N GLU A 12 -10.85 -24.99 15.68
CA GLU A 12 -10.73 -23.56 16.01
C GLU A 12 -9.54 -23.25 16.94
N GLU A 13 -9.13 -24.18 17.81
CA GLU A 13 -7.98 -23.95 18.71
C GLU A 13 -6.63 -24.02 17.98
N ALA A 14 -6.51 -24.84 16.93
CA ALA A 14 -5.26 -24.98 16.17
C ALA A 14 -4.97 -23.77 15.26
N ALA A 15 -6.00 -23.03 14.84
CA ALA A 15 -5.84 -21.82 14.04
C ALA A 15 -5.34 -20.64 14.89
N LEU A 16 -5.86 -20.49 16.11
CA LEU A 16 -5.47 -19.42 17.02
C LEU A 16 -4.05 -19.60 17.56
N LEU A 17 -3.58 -20.83 17.75
CA LEU A 17 -2.19 -21.08 18.17
C LEU A 17 -1.15 -20.71 17.08
N ASN A 18 -1.53 -20.82 15.80
CA ASN A 18 -0.66 -20.44 14.69
C ASN A 18 -0.62 -18.91 14.49
N GLU A 19 -1.73 -18.21 14.69
CA GLU A 19 -1.79 -16.75 14.59
C GLU A 19 -1.05 -16.06 15.75
N GLU A 20 -1.10 -16.60 16.97
CA GLU A 20 -0.29 -16.10 18.09
C GLU A 20 1.22 -16.31 17.89
N GLN A 21 1.62 -17.40 17.22
CA GLN A 21 3.03 -17.64 16.89
C GLN A 21 3.54 -16.75 15.76
N ALA A 22 2.68 -16.38 14.80
CA ALA A 22 3.02 -15.44 13.74
C ALA A 22 3.26 -14.02 14.28
N LEU A 23 2.53 -13.60 15.32
CA LEU A 23 2.72 -12.31 16.00
C LEU A 23 4.00 -12.27 16.86
N LYS A 24 4.42 -13.41 17.44
CA LYS A 24 5.69 -13.51 18.19
C LYS A 24 6.94 -13.55 17.31
N ALA A 25 6.82 -13.97 16.05
CA ALA A 25 7.95 -13.98 15.11
C ALA A 25 8.34 -12.59 14.60
N GLN A 26 7.54 -11.56 14.91
CA GLN A 26 7.75 -10.17 14.51
C GLN A 26 8.20 -9.27 15.68
N GLU A 27 8.75 -9.83 16.75
CA GLU A 27 9.47 -9.01 17.72
C GLU A 27 10.81 -8.58 17.13
N PRO A 28 11.08 -7.26 16.96
CA PRO A 28 12.38 -6.79 16.51
C PRO A 28 13.42 -7.25 17.54
N SER A 29 14.34 -8.10 17.09
CA SER A 29 15.48 -8.59 17.87
C SER A 29 16.10 -7.44 18.67
N LYS A 30 15.89 -7.46 20.00
CA LYS A 30 16.42 -6.46 20.94
C LYS A 30 17.91 -6.67 21.23
N ASN A 31 18.67 -7.21 20.29
CA ASN A 31 20.12 -7.29 20.42
C ASN A 31 20.76 -5.98 19.94
N LYS A 32 20.47 -4.89 20.65
CA LYS A 32 21.32 -3.69 20.64
C LYS A 32 22.57 -3.99 21.47
N SER A 33 23.41 -4.90 20.99
CA SER A 33 24.82 -4.87 21.35
C SER A 33 25.49 -3.95 20.35
N SER A 34 25.27 -2.64 20.48
CA SER A 34 26.11 -1.62 19.85
C SER A 34 27.45 -1.64 20.57
N ARG A 35 28.20 -2.73 20.38
CA ARG A 35 29.58 -2.84 20.79
C ARG A 35 30.37 -2.10 19.74
N THR A 36 30.57 -0.80 19.97
CA THR A 36 31.50 0.03 19.21
C THR A 36 32.79 -0.77 19.05
N ARG A 37 33.19 -1.06 17.81
CA ARG A 37 34.48 -1.67 17.58
C ARG A 37 35.50 -0.55 17.70
N PHE A 38 36.35 -0.63 18.71
CA PHE A 38 37.53 0.22 18.77
C PHE A 38 38.49 -0.28 17.69
N LEU A 39 38.35 0.23 16.46
CA LEU A 39 39.32 0.02 15.38
C LEU A 39 40.37 1.13 15.43
N GLU A 40 41.63 0.74 15.35
CA GLU A 40 42.69 1.69 15.08
C GLU A 40 42.56 2.22 13.64
N PRO A 41 42.84 3.51 13.38
CA PRO A 41 42.68 4.10 12.04
C PRO A 41 43.42 3.34 10.93
N GLU A 42 44.59 2.76 11.24
CA GLU A 42 45.39 2.00 10.28
C GLU A 42 44.77 0.63 9.94
N GLU A 43 44.08 -0.01 10.88
CA GLU A 43 43.36 -1.26 10.63
C GLU A 43 42.18 -1.03 9.71
N LEU A 44 41.45 0.06 9.93
CA LEU A 44 40.34 0.44 9.06
C LEU A 44 40.82 0.71 7.64
N LYS A 45 41.92 1.46 7.49
CA LYS A 45 42.54 1.69 6.16
C LYS A 45 42.94 0.38 5.49
N ARG A 46 43.45 -0.60 6.26
CA ARG A 46 43.79 -1.93 5.74
C ARG A 46 42.54 -2.65 5.24
N GLU A 47 41.49 -2.73 6.05
CA GLU A 47 40.23 -3.40 5.65
C GLU A 47 39.62 -2.75 4.40
N LEU A 48 39.55 -1.41 4.35
CA LEU A 48 39.05 -0.70 3.18
C LEU A 48 39.91 -0.93 1.94
N ARG A 49 41.23 -1.03 2.11
CA ARG A 49 42.13 -1.36 1.00
C ARG A 49 41.90 -2.77 0.49
N GLU A 50 41.78 -3.75 1.38
CA GLU A 50 41.48 -5.15 1.01
C GLU A 50 40.18 -5.24 0.22
N LEU A 51 39.15 -4.45 0.57
CA LEU A 51 37.90 -4.40 -0.20
C LEU A 51 38.10 -3.92 -1.64
N VAL A 52 38.93 -2.89 -1.83
CA VAL A 52 39.22 -2.33 -3.15
C VAL A 52 40.11 -3.28 -3.95
N GLU A 53 41.12 -3.87 -3.32
CA GLU A 53 42.06 -4.81 -3.97
C GLU A 53 41.37 -6.11 -4.42
N HIS A 54 40.36 -6.56 -3.66
CA HIS A 54 39.61 -7.78 -3.96
C HIS A 54 38.32 -7.56 -4.75
N ASP A 55 38.04 -6.33 -5.21
CA ASP A 55 36.82 -5.97 -5.96
C ASP A 55 35.54 -6.39 -5.23
N LEU A 56 35.51 -6.18 -3.90
CA LEU A 56 34.39 -6.56 -3.02
C LEU A 56 33.40 -5.41 -2.79
N LEU A 57 33.59 -4.28 -3.47
CA LEU A 57 32.67 -3.16 -3.42
C LEU A 57 31.45 -3.44 -4.31
N PRO A 58 30.23 -3.05 -3.88
CA PRO A 58 29.05 -3.14 -4.73
C PRO A 58 29.21 -2.36 -6.04
N ASP A 59 28.53 -2.80 -7.09
CA ASP A 59 28.57 -2.16 -8.40
C ASP A 59 28.20 -0.67 -8.33
N GLY A 60 29.09 0.20 -8.81
CA GLY A 60 28.90 1.64 -8.81
C GLY A 60 28.96 2.29 -7.42
N PHE A 61 29.47 1.60 -6.40
CA PHE A 61 29.68 2.15 -5.08
C PHE A 61 30.79 3.20 -5.07
N ASP A 62 30.46 4.44 -4.74
CA ASP A 62 31.42 5.53 -4.60
C ASP A 62 31.90 5.61 -3.13
N LEU A 63 33.07 5.02 -2.88
CA LEU A 63 33.69 5.02 -1.56
C LEU A 63 34.07 6.44 -1.09
N GLU A 64 34.45 7.33 -2.01
CA GLU A 64 34.80 8.70 -1.65
C GLU A 64 33.56 9.46 -1.16
N ALA A 65 32.46 9.37 -1.91
CA ALA A 65 31.19 9.95 -1.50
C ALA A 65 30.69 9.36 -0.18
N ALA A 66 30.72 8.03 -0.03
CA ALA A 66 30.33 7.34 1.19
C ALA A 66 31.18 7.78 2.40
N SER A 67 32.49 7.98 2.23
CA SER A 67 33.39 8.40 3.31
C SER A 67 33.06 9.78 3.90
N ARG A 68 32.36 10.63 3.13
CA ARG A 68 31.90 11.96 3.56
C ARG A 68 30.56 11.90 4.28
N ASP A 69 29.84 10.77 4.21
CA ASP A 69 28.56 10.59 4.86
C ASP A 69 28.75 10.15 6.33
N PRO A 70 28.24 10.93 7.31
CA PRO A 70 28.28 10.55 8.72
C PRO A 70 27.62 9.20 9.04
N ALA A 71 26.61 8.77 8.26
CA ALA A 71 25.94 7.49 8.46
C ALA A 71 26.89 6.32 8.16
N PHE A 72 27.62 6.39 7.05
CA PHE A 72 28.62 5.40 6.69
C PHE A 72 29.75 5.34 7.72
N VAL A 73 30.25 6.50 8.19
CA VAL A 73 31.30 6.56 9.22
C VAL A 73 30.87 5.84 10.50
N ARG A 74 29.61 5.95 10.91
CA ARG A 74 29.09 5.23 12.08
C ARG A 74 29.04 3.72 11.84
N LEU A 75 28.57 3.30 10.67
CA LEU A 75 28.50 1.88 10.31
C LEU A 75 29.88 1.23 10.33
N VAL A 76 30.90 1.92 9.84
CA VAL A 76 32.29 1.43 9.82
C VAL A 76 32.89 1.29 11.23
N VAL A 77 32.43 2.09 12.20
CA VAL A 77 32.84 1.98 13.60
C VAL A 77 32.12 0.82 14.32
N GLU A 78 30.93 0.43 13.87
CA GLU A 78 30.13 -0.62 14.49
C GLU A 78 30.35 -2.00 13.84
N LEU A 79 30.66 -2.02 12.55
CA LEU A 79 30.71 -3.23 11.71
C LEU A 79 32.07 -3.35 11.00
N PRO A 80 32.49 -4.58 10.63
CA PRO A 80 33.62 -4.72 9.71
C PRO A 80 33.35 -4.00 8.39
N ALA A 81 34.39 -3.48 7.74
CA ALA A 81 34.26 -2.61 6.57
C ALA A 81 33.36 -3.20 5.46
N TYR A 82 33.51 -4.51 5.18
CA TYR A 82 32.68 -5.21 4.20
C TYR A 82 31.19 -5.14 4.52
N ALA A 83 30.83 -5.38 5.79
CA ALA A 83 29.45 -5.34 6.23
C ALA A 83 28.90 -3.92 6.24
N ALA A 84 29.71 -2.93 6.66
CA ALA A 84 29.34 -1.53 6.65
C ALA A 84 29.00 -1.03 5.23
N VAL A 85 29.85 -1.36 4.24
CA VAL A 85 29.61 -1.02 2.83
C VAL A 85 28.29 -1.61 2.33
N ARG A 86 28.03 -2.89 2.61
CA ARG A 86 26.78 -3.56 2.16
C ARG A 86 25.54 -2.99 2.81
N VAL A 87 25.60 -2.68 4.10
CA VAL A 87 24.47 -2.09 4.83
C VAL A 87 24.18 -0.70 4.28
N TYR A 88 25.21 0.14 4.15
CA TYR A 88 25.06 1.50 3.63
C TYR A 88 24.50 1.53 2.20
N ASP A 89 25.01 0.67 1.33
CA ASP A 89 24.51 0.51 -0.04
C ASP A 89 23.06 0.01 -0.08
N ALA A 90 22.67 -0.90 0.83
CA ALA A 90 21.28 -1.33 0.97
C ALA A 90 20.37 -0.19 1.45
N GLU A 91 20.83 0.63 2.40
CA GLU A 91 20.11 1.80 2.90
C GLU A 91 19.90 2.84 1.78
N LEU A 92 20.93 3.14 0.99
CA LEU A 92 20.81 4.05 -0.15
C LEU A 92 19.81 3.54 -1.20
N ARG A 93 19.79 2.24 -1.49
CA ARG A 93 18.79 1.67 -2.40
C ARG A 93 17.39 1.74 -1.82
N ALA A 94 17.23 1.48 -0.52
CA ALA A 94 15.94 1.57 0.15
C ALA A 94 15.40 3.01 0.13
N GLU A 95 16.24 4.00 0.41
CA GLU A 95 15.88 5.42 0.38
C GLU A 95 15.43 5.84 -1.03
N LYS A 96 16.19 5.47 -2.07
CA LYS A 96 15.81 5.74 -3.47
C LYS A 96 14.47 5.09 -3.84
N ALA A 97 14.23 3.87 -3.39
CA ALA A 97 12.97 3.18 -3.64
C ALA A 97 11.79 3.86 -2.94
N GLU A 98 11.99 4.34 -1.70
CA GLU A 98 10.98 5.07 -0.94
C GLU A 98 10.64 6.42 -1.61
N GLN A 99 11.67 7.19 -2.00
CA GLN A 99 11.50 8.45 -2.73
C GLN A 99 10.72 8.24 -4.03
N SER A 100 11.09 7.23 -4.81
CA SER A 100 10.40 6.89 -6.07
C SER A 100 8.94 6.48 -5.84
N ALA A 101 8.67 5.67 -4.81
CA ALA A 101 7.31 5.28 -4.46
C ALA A 101 6.46 6.49 -4.05
N MET A 102 7.02 7.41 -3.25
CA MET A 102 6.37 8.64 -2.83
C MET A 102 6.04 9.54 -4.02
N GLU A 103 6.99 9.74 -4.94
CA GLU A 103 6.77 10.48 -6.19
C GLU A 103 5.66 9.87 -7.03
N GLY A 104 5.60 8.54 -7.13
CA GLY A 104 4.54 7.81 -7.80
C GLY A 104 3.15 8.09 -7.18
N ILE A 105 3.06 8.10 -5.85
CA ILE A 105 1.82 8.41 -5.13
C ILE A 105 1.40 9.86 -5.36
N LEU A 106 2.32 10.82 -5.23
CA LEU A 106 2.04 12.24 -5.45
C LEU A 106 1.58 12.50 -6.88
N THR A 107 2.16 11.82 -7.86
CA THR A 107 1.77 11.93 -9.27
C THR A 107 0.34 11.42 -9.49
N ARG A 108 -0.05 10.30 -8.87
CA ARG A 108 -1.42 9.77 -8.94
C ARG A 108 -2.45 10.68 -8.26
N LEU A 109 -2.06 11.34 -7.17
CA LEU A 109 -2.95 12.30 -6.51
C LEU A 109 -3.19 13.53 -7.38
N ARG A 110 -2.12 14.10 -7.94
CA ARG A 110 -2.22 15.24 -8.87
C ARG A 110 -3.00 14.91 -10.13
N SER A 111 -2.87 13.70 -10.66
CA SER A 111 -3.66 13.29 -11.83
C SER A 111 -5.15 13.17 -11.49
N ARG A 112 -5.49 12.66 -10.30
CA ARG A 112 -6.88 12.59 -9.83
C ARG A 112 -7.51 13.97 -9.63
N GLU A 113 -6.78 14.93 -9.10
CA GLU A 113 -7.27 16.32 -8.93
C GLU A 113 -7.57 17.02 -10.26
N ARG A 114 -6.87 16.64 -11.34
CA ARG A 114 -7.07 17.19 -12.68
C ARG A 114 -8.23 16.55 -13.43
N LEU A 115 -8.80 15.44 -12.93
CA LEU A 115 -9.96 14.84 -13.55
C LEU A 115 -11.20 15.67 -13.21
N PRO A 116 -12.00 16.09 -14.20
CA PRO A 116 -13.27 16.73 -13.93
C PRO A 116 -14.15 15.77 -13.14
N MET A 117 -14.69 16.24 -12.01
CA MET A 117 -15.64 15.48 -11.20
C MET A 117 -16.83 15.06 -12.09
N PRO A 118 -17.31 13.81 -12.00
CA PRO A 118 -18.45 13.37 -12.78
C PRO A 118 -19.63 14.28 -12.46
N SER A 119 -20.11 15.00 -13.47
CA SER A 119 -21.10 16.08 -13.33
C SER A 119 -22.51 15.59 -13.00
N ARG A 120 -22.72 14.27 -12.88
CA ARG A 120 -23.92 13.60 -12.34
C ARG A 120 -23.64 12.11 -12.21
N ALA A 121 -23.46 11.62 -11.00
CA ALA A 121 -23.75 10.22 -10.70
C ALA A 121 -25.26 10.10 -10.51
N ASP A 122 -25.88 9.09 -11.13
CA ASP A 122 -27.23 8.61 -10.83
C ASP A 122 -28.42 9.53 -11.06
N ALA A 123 -28.62 9.96 -12.32
CA ALA A 123 -29.99 10.09 -12.81
C ALA A 123 -30.20 9.03 -13.88
N ALA A 124 -30.68 7.85 -13.48
CA ALA A 124 -31.26 6.91 -14.43
C ALA A 124 -32.30 7.69 -15.25
N ALA A 125 -32.14 7.70 -16.58
CA ALA A 125 -33.11 8.34 -17.46
C ALA A 125 -34.50 7.78 -17.12
N PRO A 126 -35.52 8.62 -16.86
CA PRO A 126 -36.84 8.11 -16.52
C PRO A 126 -37.31 7.22 -17.67
N ALA A 127 -37.69 5.97 -17.35
CA ALA A 127 -38.19 5.04 -18.33
C ALA A 127 -39.38 5.67 -19.06
N LYS A 128 -39.22 5.86 -20.38
CA LYS A 128 -40.29 6.40 -21.23
C LYS A 128 -41.45 5.41 -21.19
N ARG A 129 -42.59 5.83 -20.64
CA ARG A 129 -43.79 4.97 -20.53
C ARG A 129 -44.31 4.63 -21.92
N ASP A 130 -44.55 3.35 -22.15
CA ASP A 130 -45.16 2.85 -23.38
C ASP A 130 -46.68 2.90 -23.26
N TYR A 131 -47.29 3.89 -23.92
CA TYR A 131 -48.74 4.08 -23.93
C TYR A 131 -49.45 3.11 -24.89
N LEU A 132 -48.73 2.47 -25.83
CA LEU A 132 -49.33 1.58 -26.82
C LEU A 132 -49.53 0.16 -26.26
N ALA A 133 -48.67 -0.25 -25.33
CA ALA A 133 -48.77 -1.54 -24.64
C ALA A 133 -49.67 -1.51 -23.39
N MET A 134 -50.23 -0.35 -23.02
CA MET A 134 -51.02 -0.17 -21.80
C MET A 134 -52.47 -0.60 -22.01
N SER A 135 -53.07 -1.23 -21.00
CA SER A 135 -54.50 -1.57 -21.06
C SER A 135 -55.37 -0.30 -21.00
N PRO A 136 -56.59 -0.31 -21.55
CA PRO A 136 -57.50 0.83 -21.48
C PRO A 136 -57.86 1.24 -20.04
N GLU A 137 -57.90 0.27 -19.12
CA GLU A 137 -58.20 0.50 -17.71
C GLU A 137 -57.06 1.25 -17.00
N ASP A 138 -55.82 0.85 -17.27
CA ASP A 138 -54.62 1.51 -16.75
C ASP A 138 -54.48 2.93 -17.29
N PHE A 139 -54.83 3.14 -18.56
CA PHE A 139 -54.84 4.48 -19.16
C PHE A 139 -55.88 5.39 -18.50
N ALA A 140 -57.09 4.89 -18.24
CA ALA A 140 -58.14 5.65 -17.57
C ALA A 140 -57.77 6.00 -16.12
N ALA A 141 -57.10 5.10 -15.40
CA ALA A 141 -56.57 5.38 -14.07
C ALA A 141 -55.50 6.49 -14.11
N LEU A 142 -54.59 6.42 -15.09
CA LEU A 142 -53.56 7.43 -15.30
C LEU A 142 -54.15 8.81 -15.62
N GLU A 143 -55.19 8.87 -16.45
CA GLU A 143 -55.87 10.11 -16.79
C GLU A 143 -56.52 10.76 -15.55
N ARG A 144 -57.11 9.96 -14.65
CA ARG A 144 -57.68 10.44 -13.39
C ARG A 144 -56.61 11.03 -12.49
N GLU A 145 -55.46 10.37 -12.36
CA GLU A 145 -54.32 10.90 -11.59
C GLU A 145 -53.82 12.23 -12.14
N TYR A 146 -53.71 12.34 -13.47
CA TYR A 146 -53.26 13.59 -14.09
C TYR A 146 -54.27 14.72 -13.92
N ARG A 147 -55.57 14.45 -14.08
CA ARG A 147 -56.63 15.43 -13.79
C ARG A 147 -56.59 15.88 -12.33
N ALA A 148 -56.33 14.98 -11.39
CA ALA A 148 -56.19 15.32 -9.98
C ALA A 148 -54.96 16.21 -9.71
N LYS A 149 -53.81 15.88 -10.30
CA LYS A 149 -52.56 16.67 -10.17
C LYS A 149 -52.67 18.04 -10.84
N ALA A 150 -53.35 18.14 -11.98
CA ALA A 150 -53.63 19.40 -12.65
C ALA A 150 -54.56 20.31 -11.82
N ARG A 151 -55.59 19.73 -11.18
CA ARG A 151 -56.46 20.46 -10.23
C ARG A 151 -55.69 20.95 -9.00
N ALA A 152 -54.63 20.25 -8.59
CA ALA A 152 -53.72 20.66 -7.53
C ALA A 152 -52.67 21.71 -7.97
N GLY A 153 -52.73 22.20 -9.22
CA GLY A 153 -51.82 23.24 -9.73
C GLY A 153 -50.43 22.73 -10.13
N ILE A 154 -50.20 21.41 -10.14
CA ILE A 154 -48.94 20.80 -10.55
C ILE A 154 -48.90 20.72 -12.08
N LYS A 155 -47.92 21.39 -12.71
CA LYS A 155 -47.73 21.32 -14.17
C LYS A 155 -47.24 19.93 -14.56
N VAL A 156 -48.12 19.16 -15.18
CA VAL A 156 -47.79 17.85 -15.77
C VAL A 156 -47.46 18.06 -17.25
N LYS A 157 -46.30 17.55 -17.70
CA LYS A 157 -45.99 17.39 -19.12
C LYS A 157 -46.17 15.93 -19.50
N LEU A 158 -46.98 15.68 -20.53
CA LEU A 158 -47.14 14.40 -21.22
C LEU A 158 -46.02 14.25 -22.27
#